data_AF-A0A8U0M8Z5-F1
#
_entry.id   AF-A0A8U0M8Z5-F1
#
_cell.length_a   1.000
_cell.length_b   1.000
_cell.length_c   1.000
_cell.angle_alpha   90.00
_cell.angle_beta   90.00
_cell.angle_gamma   90.00
#
_symmetry.space_group_name_H-M   'P 1'
#
loop_
_entity.id
_entity.type
_entity.pdbx_description
1 polymer ?
#
loop_
_entity_poly.entity_id
_entity_poly.type
_entity_poly.pdbx_seq_one_letter_code
_entity_poly.pdbx_strand_id
1 'polypeptide(L)'
;MIKQPKERIDDFIQQLFGLYCDPRQERFTKDNIENITSRIWDASSEQLKYKIGAKFGIYRKNGESDRRDLAQKFLELVAGLDYKDEDSLTAELIEKLQELRTSHFGWYNFYNEYPHAKAISDSLPRQGIPKAIRRLFVKVICQCWIGNGLGYREGIDERATNHYNEFITLFDVNAVKEFIDLFNDPEFVTDFDKQKPEERTRVLANHFKTVTSDIYVNDALDLIVRFPKKSIKNIASDSRFKEVSKRIKI
;
A
#
# COMPACT_ATOMS: atom_id res chain seq x y z
N MET A 1 -36.28 -18.18 -2.15
CA MET A 1 -34.99 -18.76 -2.61
C MET A 1 -34.55 -19.81 -1.60
N ILE A 2 -34.41 -21.07 -2.02
CA ILE A 2 -33.91 -22.16 -1.17
C ILE A 2 -32.42 -21.89 -0.92
N LYS A 3 -32.03 -21.62 0.32
CA LYS A 3 -30.61 -21.50 0.70
C LYS A 3 -30.00 -22.91 0.64
N GLN A 4 -29.11 -23.15 -0.31
CA GLN A 4 -28.28 -24.35 -0.29
C GLN A 4 -27.44 -24.35 1.01
N PRO A 5 -27.12 -25.53 1.57
CA PRO A 5 -26.20 -25.62 2.70
C PRO A 5 -24.87 -24.93 2.34
N LYS A 6 -24.36 -24.07 3.24
CA LYS A 6 -23.11 -23.32 3.01
C LYS A 6 -21.96 -24.23 2.61
N GLU A 7 -21.87 -25.41 3.22
CA GLU A 7 -20.88 -26.44 2.91
C GLU A 7 -20.86 -26.83 1.42
N ARG A 8 -22.01 -26.91 0.76
CA ARG A 8 -22.07 -27.23 -0.68
C ARG A 8 -21.61 -26.08 -1.56
N ILE A 9 -21.89 -24.85 -1.15
CA ILE A 9 -21.41 -23.65 -1.86
C ILE A 9 -19.89 -23.59 -1.74
N ASP A 10 -19.38 -23.86 -0.55
CA ASP A 10 -17.97 -23.91 -0.22
C ASP A 10 -17.23 -25.01 -1.01
N ASP A 11 -17.76 -26.23 -1.03
CA ASP A 11 -17.18 -27.32 -1.83
C ASP A 11 -17.16 -26.98 -3.32
N PHE A 12 -18.21 -26.33 -3.83
CA PHE A 12 -18.32 -25.97 -5.23
C PHE A 12 -17.27 -24.91 -5.64
N ILE A 13 -17.14 -23.81 -4.90
CA ILE A 13 -16.14 -22.78 -5.22
C ILE A 13 -14.71 -23.32 -5.05
N GLN A 14 -14.49 -24.23 -4.09
CA GLN A 14 -13.19 -24.88 -3.92
C GLN A 14 -12.83 -25.76 -5.13
N GLN A 15 -13.80 -26.48 -5.70
CA GLN A 15 -13.60 -27.27 -6.93
C GLN A 15 -13.35 -26.38 -8.14
N LEU A 16 -14.13 -25.31 -8.31
CA LEU A 16 -13.95 -24.34 -9.40
C LEU A 16 -12.55 -23.70 -9.34
N PHE A 17 -12.10 -23.30 -8.16
CA PHE A 17 -10.74 -22.79 -7.96
C PHE A 17 -9.67 -23.80 -8.37
N GLY A 18 -9.81 -25.06 -7.94
CA GLY A 18 -8.87 -26.12 -8.28
C GLY A 18 -8.79 -26.39 -9.79
N LEU A 19 -9.93 -26.40 -10.47
CA LEU A 19 -9.99 -26.51 -11.93
C LEU A 19 -9.36 -25.28 -12.60
N TYR A 20 -9.71 -24.08 -12.16
CA TYR A 20 -9.18 -22.84 -12.74
C TYR A 20 -7.66 -22.75 -12.65
N CYS A 21 -7.09 -23.17 -11.52
CA CYS A 21 -5.65 -23.15 -11.26
C CYS A 21 -4.87 -24.30 -11.91
N ASP A 22 -5.53 -25.23 -12.60
CA ASP A 22 -4.83 -26.28 -13.36
C ASP A 22 -4.38 -25.72 -14.73
N PRO A 23 -3.05 -25.66 -15.01
CA PRO A 23 -2.54 -25.15 -16.29
C PRO A 23 -3.02 -25.96 -17.50
N ARG A 24 -3.37 -27.23 -17.31
CA ARG A 24 -3.80 -28.14 -18.37
C ARG A 24 -5.23 -27.95 -18.82
N GLN A 25 -6.03 -27.16 -18.08
CA GLN A 25 -7.43 -26.92 -18.44
C GLN A 25 -7.55 -26.06 -19.69
N GLU A 26 -8.52 -26.42 -20.52
CA GLU A 26 -8.86 -25.69 -21.73
C GLU A 26 -9.33 -24.27 -21.42
N ARG A 27 -9.04 -23.35 -22.35
CA ARG A 27 -9.43 -21.95 -22.24
C ARG A 27 -10.94 -21.78 -22.05
N PHE A 28 -11.73 -22.54 -22.80
CA PHE A 28 -13.19 -22.53 -22.70
C PHE A 28 -13.70 -22.87 -21.29
N THR A 29 -13.09 -23.85 -20.63
CA THR A 29 -13.43 -24.22 -19.24
C THR A 29 -13.11 -23.07 -18.28
N LYS A 30 -11.93 -22.43 -18.43
CA LYS A 30 -11.54 -21.27 -17.62
C LYS A 30 -12.51 -20.10 -17.82
N ASP A 31 -12.86 -19.77 -19.05
CA ASP A 31 -13.81 -18.69 -19.36
C ASP A 31 -15.20 -18.95 -18.73
N ASN A 32 -15.67 -20.20 -18.74
CA ASN A 32 -16.92 -20.57 -18.08
C ASN A 32 -16.84 -20.40 -16.55
N ILE A 33 -15.71 -20.79 -15.94
CA ILE A 33 -15.49 -20.58 -14.51
C ILE A 33 -15.49 -19.08 -14.19
N GLU A 34 -14.80 -18.26 -14.98
CA GLU A 34 -14.74 -16.81 -14.78
C GLU A 34 -16.14 -16.17 -14.73
N ASN A 35 -17.06 -16.63 -15.58
CA ASN A 35 -18.43 -16.10 -15.66
C ASN A 35 -19.32 -16.42 -14.44
N ILE A 36 -19.06 -17.49 -13.70
CA ILE A 36 -19.92 -17.94 -12.58
C ILE A 36 -19.34 -17.64 -11.21
N THR A 37 -18.02 -17.49 -11.10
CA THR A 37 -17.28 -17.53 -9.83
C THR A 37 -17.62 -16.37 -8.91
N SER A 38 -17.72 -15.13 -9.41
CA SER A 38 -17.92 -13.95 -8.56
C SER A 38 -19.20 -14.03 -7.72
N ARG A 39 -20.31 -14.54 -8.29
CA ARG A 39 -21.58 -14.69 -7.55
C ARG A 39 -21.52 -15.76 -6.45
N ILE A 40 -20.74 -16.81 -6.69
CA ILE A 40 -20.59 -17.92 -5.74
C ILE A 40 -19.65 -17.52 -4.61
N TRP A 41 -18.60 -16.75 -4.93
CA TRP A 41 -17.67 -16.18 -3.96
C TRP A 41 -18.37 -15.33 -2.90
N ASP A 42 -19.33 -14.49 -3.29
CA ASP A 42 -20.10 -13.68 -2.33
C ASP A 42 -20.91 -14.52 -1.34
N ALA A 43 -21.30 -15.73 -1.74
CA ALA A 43 -22.09 -16.65 -0.92
C ALA A 43 -21.23 -17.64 -0.09
N SER A 44 -19.92 -17.69 -0.31
CA SER A 44 -19.01 -18.62 0.38
C SER A 44 -18.60 -18.14 1.77
N SER A 45 -18.14 -19.07 2.61
CA SER A 45 -17.69 -18.74 3.96
C SER A 45 -16.32 -18.03 3.95
N GLU A 46 -16.14 -17.11 4.90
CA GLU A 46 -14.85 -16.41 5.09
C GLU A 46 -13.70 -17.40 5.33
N GLN A 47 -13.95 -18.48 6.08
CA GLN A 47 -12.96 -19.51 6.34
C GLN A 47 -12.46 -20.17 5.04
N LEU A 48 -13.37 -20.45 4.10
CA LEU A 48 -12.97 -20.98 2.80
C LEU A 48 -12.23 -19.95 1.96
N LYS A 49 -12.65 -18.68 1.96
CA LYS A 49 -11.96 -17.62 1.21
C LYS A 49 -10.50 -17.49 1.64
N TYR A 50 -10.23 -17.50 2.95
CA TYR A 50 -8.87 -17.57 3.49
C TYR A 50 -8.12 -18.84 3.09
N LYS A 51 -8.79 -20.00 3.09
CA LYS A 51 -8.18 -21.26 2.64
C LYS A 51 -7.79 -21.22 1.15
N ILE A 52 -8.62 -20.61 0.31
CA ILE A 52 -8.33 -20.40 -1.13
C ILE A 52 -7.19 -19.39 -1.29
N GLY A 53 -7.24 -18.25 -0.59
CA GLY A 53 -6.18 -17.24 -0.66
C GLY A 53 -4.82 -17.77 -0.19
N ALA A 54 -4.77 -18.60 0.85
CA ALA A 54 -3.54 -19.25 1.31
C ALA A 54 -2.90 -20.20 0.26
N LYS A 55 -3.67 -20.70 -0.71
CA LYS A 55 -3.12 -21.53 -1.81
C LYS A 55 -2.17 -20.73 -2.70
N PHE A 56 -2.40 -19.42 -2.86
CA PHE A 56 -1.46 -18.55 -3.57
C PHE A 56 -0.06 -18.62 -2.96
N GLY A 57 0.05 -18.44 -1.63
CA GLY A 57 1.32 -18.53 -0.92
C GLY A 57 1.98 -19.90 -1.02
N ILE A 58 1.18 -20.97 -1.02
CA ILE A 58 1.68 -22.35 -1.23
C ILE A 58 2.29 -22.50 -2.63
N TYR A 59 1.57 -22.08 -3.69
CA TYR A 59 2.09 -22.15 -5.06
C TYR A 59 3.36 -21.31 -5.23
N ARG A 60 3.41 -20.13 -4.62
CA ARG A 60 4.61 -19.28 -4.60
C ARG A 60 5.79 -19.98 -3.92
N LYS A 61 5.60 -20.54 -2.72
CA LYS A 61 6.66 -21.22 -1.94
C LYS A 61 7.17 -22.48 -2.66
N ASN A 62 6.32 -23.16 -3.42
CA ASN A 62 6.68 -24.35 -4.19
C ASN A 62 7.32 -24.05 -5.57
N GLY A 63 7.38 -22.78 -6.00
CA GLY A 63 7.87 -22.41 -7.33
C GLY A 63 6.91 -22.75 -8.48
N GLU A 64 5.62 -22.99 -8.19
CA GLU A 64 4.59 -23.31 -9.19
C GLU A 64 4.07 -22.01 -9.85
N SER A 65 4.88 -21.36 -10.70
CA SER A 65 4.59 -20.05 -11.29
C SER A 65 3.25 -19.98 -12.03
N ASP A 66 2.94 -20.99 -12.86
CA ASP A 66 1.70 -21.02 -13.64
C ASP A 66 0.46 -21.06 -12.74
N ARG A 67 0.51 -21.88 -11.68
CA ARG A 67 -0.60 -21.98 -10.72
C ARG A 67 -0.73 -20.75 -9.86
N ARG A 68 0.40 -20.15 -9.46
CA ARG A 68 0.43 -18.86 -8.76
C ARG A 68 -0.25 -17.77 -9.58
N ASP A 69 0.06 -17.67 -10.87
CA ASP A 69 -0.49 -16.63 -11.76
C ASP A 69 -1.97 -16.85 -12.05
N LEU A 70 -2.42 -18.11 -12.14
CA LEU A 70 -3.85 -18.42 -12.22
C LEU A 70 -4.57 -18.12 -10.90
N ALA A 71 -3.98 -18.45 -9.75
CA ALA A 71 -4.55 -18.11 -8.45
C ALA A 71 -4.65 -16.59 -8.25
N GLN A 72 -3.66 -15.82 -8.70
CA GLN A 72 -3.71 -14.35 -8.75
C GLN A 72 -4.94 -13.87 -9.51
N LYS A 73 -5.09 -14.30 -10.77
CA LYS A 73 -6.21 -13.90 -11.65
C LYS A 73 -7.56 -14.26 -11.06
N PHE A 74 -7.67 -15.44 -10.45
CA PHE A 74 -8.89 -15.87 -9.78
C PHE A 74 -9.26 -14.91 -8.64
N LEU A 75 -8.29 -14.55 -7.79
CA LEU A 75 -8.52 -13.64 -6.66
C LEU A 75 -8.85 -12.21 -7.13
N GLU A 76 -8.26 -11.74 -8.23
CA GLU A 76 -8.60 -10.45 -8.85
C GLU A 76 -10.05 -10.45 -9.36
N LEU A 77 -10.46 -11.50 -10.07
CA LEU A 77 -11.82 -11.66 -10.61
C LEU A 77 -12.91 -11.58 -9.53
N VAL A 78 -12.63 -12.13 -8.33
CA VAL A 78 -13.58 -12.19 -7.22
C VAL A 78 -13.38 -11.07 -6.20
N ALA A 79 -12.51 -10.10 -6.48
CA ALA A 79 -12.11 -9.05 -5.52
C ALA A 79 -11.69 -9.61 -4.15
N GLY A 80 -10.93 -10.72 -4.16
CA GLY A 80 -10.51 -11.48 -2.98
C GLY A 80 -9.00 -11.44 -2.71
N LEU A 81 -8.30 -10.43 -3.22
CA LEU A 81 -6.84 -10.29 -3.02
C LEU A 81 -6.45 -10.23 -1.53
N ASP A 82 -7.31 -9.65 -0.70
CA ASP A 82 -7.17 -9.50 0.75
C ASP A 82 -7.21 -10.82 1.54
N TYR A 83 -7.59 -11.95 0.93
CA TYR A 83 -7.60 -13.27 1.58
C TYR A 83 -6.29 -14.05 1.43
N LYS A 84 -5.30 -13.50 0.70
CA LYS A 84 -3.95 -14.08 0.64
C LYS A 84 -3.32 -14.17 2.03
N ASP A 85 -2.33 -15.05 2.18
CA ASP A 85 -1.54 -15.08 3.41
C ASP A 85 -0.72 -13.79 3.59
N GLU A 86 -0.50 -13.41 4.84
CA GLU A 86 0.16 -12.15 5.21
C GLU A 86 1.55 -12.00 4.59
N ASP A 87 2.35 -13.07 4.52
CA ASP A 87 3.67 -13.08 3.89
C ASP A 87 3.58 -12.76 2.38
N SER A 88 2.53 -13.25 1.71
CA SER A 88 2.31 -13.02 0.29
C SER A 88 1.86 -11.59 0.02
N LEU A 89 0.90 -11.08 0.80
CA LEU A 89 0.43 -9.70 0.72
C LEU A 89 1.57 -8.71 0.97
N THR A 90 2.36 -8.97 2.00
CA THR A 90 3.50 -8.13 2.38
C THR A 90 4.53 -8.06 1.25
N ALA A 91 4.91 -9.21 0.67
CA ALA A 91 5.89 -9.25 -0.40
C ALA A 91 5.39 -8.55 -1.69
N GLU A 92 4.13 -8.78 -2.06
CA GLU A 92 3.51 -8.13 -3.23
C GLU A 92 3.46 -6.60 -3.06
N LEU A 93 3.08 -6.12 -1.86
CA LEU A 93 3.08 -4.69 -1.56
C LEU A 93 4.47 -4.09 -1.58
N ILE A 94 5.51 -4.80 -1.13
CA ILE A 94 6.91 -4.33 -1.25
C ILE A 94 7.26 -4.11 -2.72
N GLU A 95 6.96 -5.08 -3.59
CA GLU A 95 7.24 -4.98 -5.03
C GLU A 95 6.52 -3.77 -5.63
N LYS A 96 5.21 -3.63 -5.39
CA LYS A 96 4.40 -2.51 -5.88
C LYS A 96 4.87 -1.15 -5.35
N LEU A 97 5.30 -1.06 -4.10
CA LEU A 97 5.87 0.16 -3.51
C LEU A 97 7.21 0.52 -4.16
N GLN A 98 8.05 -0.48 -4.48
CA GLN A 98 9.32 -0.25 -5.16
C GLN A 98 9.10 0.20 -6.61
N GLU A 99 8.11 -0.35 -7.31
CA GLU A 99 7.71 0.11 -8.64
C GLU A 99 7.21 1.56 -8.60
N LEU A 100 6.32 1.89 -7.65
CA LEU A 100 5.83 3.27 -7.46
C LEU A 100 6.99 4.23 -7.17
N ARG A 101 7.90 3.84 -6.26
CA ARG A 101 9.11 4.63 -5.94
C ARG A 101 9.98 4.83 -7.19
N THR A 102 10.17 3.80 -8.00
CA THR A 102 10.94 3.89 -9.26
C THR A 102 10.26 4.84 -10.24
N SER A 103 8.93 4.77 -10.37
CA SER A 103 8.14 5.67 -11.21
C SER A 103 8.24 7.12 -10.73
N HIS A 104 8.22 7.34 -9.40
CA HIS A 104 8.33 8.65 -8.77
C HIS A 104 9.65 9.37 -9.10
N PHE A 105 10.77 8.65 -9.07
CA PHE A 105 12.09 9.19 -9.43
C PHE A 105 12.36 9.17 -10.94
N GLY A 106 11.43 8.67 -11.74
CA GLY A 106 11.50 8.71 -13.19
C GLY A 106 11.21 10.10 -13.77
N TRP A 107 11.62 10.30 -15.03
CA TRP A 107 11.45 11.59 -15.74
C TRP A 107 9.99 12.05 -15.90
N TYR A 108 9.03 11.12 -15.93
CA TYR A 108 7.62 11.39 -16.22
C TYR A 108 6.71 10.96 -15.05
N ASN A 109 7.17 11.17 -13.81
CA ASN A 109 6.48 10.72 -12.61
C ASN A 109 5.02 11.23 -12.54
N PHE A 110 4.80 12.49 -12.91
CA PHE A 110 3.50 13.15 -12.94
C PHE A 110 2.48 12.57 -13.95
N TYR A 111 2.87 11.60 -14.78
CA TYR A 111 1.98 10.85 -15.68
C TYR A 111 1.92 9.34 -15.41
N ASN A 112 2.84 8.81 -14.60
CA ASN A 112 3.08 7.36 -14.53
C ASN A 112 2.86 6.77 -13.14
N GLU A 113 2.60 7.58 -12.13
CA GLU A 113 2.38 7.08 -10.77
C GLU A 113 0.99 6.45 -10.58
N TYR A 114 -0.05 6.95 -11.26
CA TYR A 114 -1.44 6.49 -11.06
C TYR A 114 -1.64 4.97 -11.17
N PRO A 115 -1.15 4.27 -12.21
CA PRO A 115 -1.32 2.82 -12.31
C PRO A 115 -0.73 2.06 -11.10
N HIS A 116 0.41 2.50 -10.58
CA HIS A 116 1.04 1.89 -9.41
C HIS A 116 0.27 2.20 -8.12
N ALA A 117 -0.21 3.44 -7.95
CA ALA A 117 -1.04 3.81 -6.81
C ALA A 117 -2.34 2.97 -6.76
N LYS A 118 -3.01 2.79 -7.90
CA LYS A 118 -4.17 1.91 -8.01
C LYS A 118 -3.82 0.45 -7.67
N ALA A 119 -2.71 -0.07 -8.19
CA ALA A 119 -2.28 -1.44 -7.93
C ALA A 119 -1.97 -1.69 -6.44
N ILE A 120 -1.47 -0.69 -5.71
CA ILE A 120 -1.29 -0.75 -4.25
C ILE A 120 -2.66 -0.78 -3.55
N SER A 121 -3.60 0.08 -3.97
CA SER A 121 -4.95 0.12 -3.41
C SER A 121 -5.67 -1.23 -3.55
N ASP A 122 -5.56 -1.85 -4.73
CA ASP A 122 -6.20 -3.13 -5.02
C ASP A 122 -5.64 -4.29 -4.17
N SER A 123 -4.39 -4.19 -3.69
CA SER A 123 -3.72 -5.22 -2.86
C SER A 123 -3.61 -4.88 -1.39
N LEU A 124 -4.18 -3.76 -0.95
CA LEU A 124 -4.12 -3.37 0.45
C LEU A 124 -5.06 -4.27 1.29
N PRO A 125 -4.59 -4.88 2.39
CA PRO A 125 -5.44 -5.69 3.26
C PRO A 125 -6.49 -4.83 3.97
N ARG A 126 -7.65 -5.43 4.25
CA ARG A 126 -8.73 -4.75 5.01
C ARG A 126 -8.30 -4.32 6.41
N GLN A 127 -7.33 -5.01 7.01
CA GLN A 127 -6.82 -4.68 8.34
C GLN A 127 -5.91 -3.43 8.35
N GLY A 128 -5.60 -2.87 7.18
CA GLY A 128 -4.74 -1.72 7.01
C GLY A 128 -3.30 -2.10 6.62
N ILE A 129 -2.37 -1.19 6.92
CA ILE A 129 -0.97 -1.31 6.48
C ILE A 129 -0.25 -2.40 7.31
N PRO A 130 0.32 -3.45 6.68
CA PRO A 130 1.08 -4.47 7.41
C PRO A 130 2.29 -3.86 8.12
N LYS A 131 2.49 -4.26 9.39
CA LYS A 131 3.56 -3.70 10.23
C LYS A 131 4.95 -3.85 9.62
N ALA A 132 5.21 -4.98 8.96
CA ALA A 132 6.50 -5.31 8.36
C ALA A 132 6.93 -4.31 7.25
N ILE A 133 5.98 -3.63 6.61
CA ILE A 133 6.26 -2.72 5.48
C ILE A 133 5.88 -1.28 5.79
N ARG A 134 5.32 -1.00 6.97
CA ARG A 134 4.80 0.32 7.34
C ARG A 134 5.79 1.44 7.05
N ARG A 135 7.07 1.27 7.40
CA ARG A 135 8.11 2.27 7.12
C ARG A 135 8.27 2.55 5.63
N LEU A 136 8.38 1.51 4.80
CA LEU A 136 8.49 1.65 3.35
C LEU A 136 7.22 2.30 2.76
N PHE A 137 6.05 1.86 3.21
CA PHE A 137 4.77 2.39 2.79
C PHE A 137 4.66 3.89 3.09
N VAL A 138 4.90 4.30 4.35
CA VAL A 138 4.90 5.70 4.77
C VAL A 138 5.87 6.52 3.93
N LYS A 139 7.09 6.02 3.72
CA LYS A 139 8.11 6.71 2.92
C LYS A 139 7.64 6.99 1.50
N VAL A 140 7.26 5.94 0.77
CA VAL A 140 6.90 6.07 -0.65
C VAL A 140 5.65 6.91 -0.81
N ILE A 141 4.60 6.67 0.00
CA ILE A 141 3.35 7.43 -0.10
C ILE A 141 3.57 8.91 0.23
N CYS A 142 4.33 9.24 1.28
CA CYS A 142 4.64 10.63 1.59
C CYS A 142 5.48 11.29 0.48
N GLN A 143 6.49 10.61 -0.09
CA GLN A 143 7.27 11.16 -1.21
C GLN A 143 6.39 11.47 -2.42
N CYS A 144 5.54 10.52 -2.84
CA CYS A 144 4.64 10.72 -3.98
C CYS A 144 3.60 11.81 -3.72
N TRP A 145 3.05 11.90 -2.51
CA TRP A 145 2.11 12.96 -2.14
C TRP A 145 2.77 14.33 -2.05
N ILE A 146 4.01 14.41 -1.57
CA ILE A 146 4.77 15.66 -1.52
C ILE A 146 5.17 16.09 -2.94
N GLY A 147 5.53 15.14 -3.79
CA GLY A 147 6.03 15.39 -5.13
C GLY A 147 7.48 15.88 -5.12
N ASN A 148 8.11 15.87 -6.29
CA ASN A 148 9.49 16.35 -6.45
C ASN A 148 9.58 17.87 -6.74
N GLY A 149 8.45 18.58 -6.85
CA GLY A 149 8.42 20.02 -7.09
C GLY A 149 8.88 20.45 -8.50
N LEU A 150 9.05 19.51 -9.43
CA LEU A 150 9.52 19.77 -10.80
C LEU A 150 8.37 19.63 -11.81
N GLY A 151 8.57 20.24 -12.98
CA GLY A 151 7.72 20.02 -14.15
C GLY A 151 6.28 20.52 -14.00
N TYR A 152 5.37 19.86 -14.72
CA TYR A 152 3.94 20.17 -14.71
C TYR A 152 3.31 19.72 -13.37
N ARG A 153 2.28 20.44 -12.90
CA ARG A 153 1.56 20.14 -11.63
C ARG A 153 2.44 20.10 -10.38
N GLU A 154 3.60 20.74 -10.44
CA GLU A 154 4.54 20.83 -9.32
C GLU A 154 4.98 19.44 -8.81
N GLY A 155 5.12 18.46 -9.72
CA GLY A 155 5.80 17.19 -9.44
C GLY A 155 4.93 16.05 -8.90
N ILE A 156 3.60 16.10 -9.09
CA ILE A 156 2.64 15.05 -8.66
C ILE A 156 1.78 14.58 -9.84
N ASP A 157 1.41 13.29 -9.88
CA ASP A 157 0.29 12.82 -10.69
C ASP A 157 -1.05 13.09 -9.99
N GLU A 158 -1.80 14.09 -10.48
CA GLU A 158 -3.12 14.46 -9.96
C GLU A 158 -4.11 13.29 -9.91
N ARG A 159 -3.99 12.32 -10.82
CA ARG A 159 -4.89 11.15 -10.83
C ARG A 159 -4.58 10.19 -9.68
N ALA A 160 -3.32 10.13 -9.24
CA ALA A 160 -2.89 9.32 -8.11
C ALA A 160 -3.21 9.98 -6.75
N THR A 161 -3.47 11.29 -6.74
CA THR A 161 -3.66 12.08 -5.51
C THR A 161 -4.80 11.55 -4.64
N ASN A 162 -5.90 11.10 -5.24
CA ASN A 162 -7.02 10.51 -4.48
C ASN A 162 -6.59 9.26 -3.71
N HIS A 163 -5.84 8.36 -4.34
CA HIS A 163 -5.30 7.18 -3.68
C HIS A 163 -4.31 7.54 -2.56
N TYR A 164 -3.44 8.52 -2.77
CA TYR A 164 -2.52 8.97 -1.72
C TYR A 164 -3.25 9.55 -0.51
N ASN A 165 -4.31 10.33 -0.74
CA ASN A 165 -5.15 10.84 0.34
C ASN A 165 -5.83 9.69 1.11
N GLU A 166 -6.38 8.69 0.41
CA GLU A 166 -6.95 7.49 1.04
C GLU A 166 -5.89 6.76 1.87
N PHE A 167 -4.68 6.56 1.35
CA PHE A 167 -3.59 5.91 2.08
C PHE A 167 -3.16 6.68 3.33
N ILE A 168 -3.08 8.01 3.25
CA ILE A 168 -2.73 8.88 4.37
C ILE A 168 -3.78 8.76 5.50
N THR A 169 -5.06 8.58 5.17
CA THR A 169 -6.10 8.38 6.20
C THR A 169 -5.92 7.10 7.02
N LEU A 170 -5.14 6.13 6.52
CA LEU A 170 -4.82 4.88 7.21
C LEU A 170 -3.65 5.03 8.19
N PHE A 171 -2.97 6.17 8.22
CA PHE A 171 -1.79 6.35 9.07
C PHE A 171 -2.20 6.46 10.53
N ASP A 172 -1.76 5.49 11.33
CA ASP A 172 -1.86 5.52 12.77
C ASP A 172 -0.71 6.33 13.40
N VAL A 173 -0.71 6.43 14.73
CA VAL A 173 0.38 7.11 15.46
C VAL A 173 1.76 6.54 15.11
N ASN A 174 1.87 5.25 14.84
CA ASN A 174 3.15 4.65 14.52
C ASN A 174 3.62 5.01 13.11
N ALA A 175 2.71 5.07 12.13
CA ALA A 175 3.01 5.58 10.80
C ALA A 175 3.47 7.05 10.85
N VAL A 176 2.87 7.87 11.72
CA VAL A 176 3.32 9.26 11.95
C VAL A 176 4.73 9.30 12.56
N LYS A 177 5.05 8.38 13.48
CA LYS A 177 6.42 8.27 14.02
C LYS A 177 7.43 7.87 12.95
N GLU A 178 7.08 6.93 12.06
CA GLU A 178 7.92 6.59 10.90
C GLU A 178 8.13 7.85 10.05
N PHE A 179 7.07 8.62 9.74
CA PHE A 179 7.18 9.86 8.98
C PHE A 179 8.17 10.87 9.59
N ILE A 180 8.14 11.05 10.92
CA ILE A 180 9.11 11.92 11.62
C ILE A 180 10.53 11.38 11.48
N ASP A 181 10.72 10.07 11.62
CA ASP A 181 12.04 9.46 11.50
C ASP A 181 12.60 9.50 10.07
N LEU A 182 11.74 9.56 9.04
CA LEU A 182 12.15 9.69 7.65
C LEU A 182 12.95 10.96 7.35
N PHE A 183 12.89 12.00 8.19
CA PHE A 183 13.77 13.16 8.02
C PHE A 183 15.26 12.82 8.20
N ASN A 184 15.59 11.67 8.79
CA ASN A 184 16.96 11.12 8.84
C ASN A 184 17.35 10.37 7.55
N ASP A 185 16.41 10.09 6.64
CA ASP A 185 16.65 9.37 5.38
C ASP A 185 17.00 10.37 4.25
N PRO A 186 18.23 10.32 3.69
CA PRO A 186 18.64 11.24 2.63
C PRO A 186 17.73 11.23 1.40
N GLU A 187 17.17 10.08 1.04
CA GLU A 187 16.27 9.96 -0.11
C GLU A 187 14.94 10.65 0.13
N PHE A 188 14.44 10.62 1.38
CA PHE A 188 13.19 11.28 1.74
C PHE A 188 13.30 12.80 1.65
N VAL A 189 14.43 13.36 2.11
CA VAL A 189 14.64 14.81 2.15
C VAL A 189 15.25 15.40 0.87
N THR A 190 15.47 14.58 -0.16
CA THR A 190 16.22 14.97 -1.37
C THR A 190 15.63 16.20 -2.07
N ASP A 191 14.30 16.33 -2.12
CA ASP A 191 13.61 17.42 -2.83
C ASP A 191 13.23 18.62 -1.95
N PHE A 192 13.58 18.59 -0.66
CA PHE A 192 13.15 19.59 0.32
C PHE A 192 13.95 20.91 0.24
N ASP A 193 14.87 21.03 -0.72
CA ASP A 193 15.48 22.30 -1.13
C ASP A 193 14.54 23.15 -1.99
N LYS A 194 13.52 22.53 -2.59
CA LYS A 194 12.51 23.18 -3.42
C LYS A 194 11.34 23.65 -2.57
N GLN A 195 10.73 24.77 -2.99
CA GLN A 195 9.66 25.42 -2.25
C GLN A 195 8.41 24.52 -2.10
N LYS A 196 7.97 23.86 -3.18
CA LYS A 196 6.71 23.11 -3.16
C LYS A 196 6.74 21.83 -2.32
N PRO A 197 7.77 20.97 -2.43
CA PRO A 197 7.93 19.83 -1.53
C PRO A 197 7.98 20.25 -0.06
N GLU A 198 8.69 21.34 0.25
CA GLU A 198 8.73 21.89 1.60
C GLU A 198 7.35 22.35 2.11
N GLU A 199 6.60 23.11 1.30
CA GLU A 199 5.24 23.56 1.64
C GLU A 199 4.31 22.37 1.92
N ARG A 200 4.31 21.37 1.03
CA ARG A 200 3.49 20.16 1.16
C ARG A 200 3.89 19.31 2.37
N THR A 201 5.18 19.20 2.66
CA THR A 201 5.66 18.51 3.86
C THR A 201 5.10 19.14 5.14
N ARG A 202 4.99 20.47 5.19
CA ARG A 202 4.38 21.18 6.33
C ARG A 202 2.87 20.99 6.39
N VAL A 203 2.20 20.85 5.25
CA VAL A 203 0.77 20.48 5.20
C VAL A 203 0.57 19.08 5.79
N LEU A 204 1.36 18.09 5.38
CA LEU A 204 1.32 16.74 5.98
C LEU A 204 1.60 16.77 7.47
N ALA A 205 2.65 17.48 7.91
CA ALA A 205 2.97 17.56 9.32
C ALA A 205 1.82 18.17 10.14
N ASN A 206 1.15 19.21 9.64
CA ASN A 206 -0.04 19.77 10.29
C ASN A 206 -1.21 18.78 10.31
N HIS A 207 -1.43 18.03 9.23
CA HIS A 207 -2.45 16.99 9.20
C HIS A 207 -2.18 15.90 10.24
N PHE A 208 -0.94 15.41 10.34
CA PHE A 208 -0.57 14.36 11.29
C PHE A 208 -0.69 14.75 12.76
N LYS A 209 -0.68 16.06 13.08
CA LYS A 209 -1.01 16.53 14.44
C LYS A 209 -2.44 16.21 14.85
N THR A 210 -3.34 15.97 13.88
CA THR A 210 -4.73 15.60 14.15
C THR A 210 -4.89 14.09 14.41
N VAL A 211 -3.88 13.28 14.07
CA VAL A 211 -3.91 11.81 14.20
C VAL A 211 -3.58 11.35 15.62
N THR A 212 -2.85 12.15 16.40
CA THR A 212 -2.36 11.75 17.72
C THR A 212 -2.37 12.89 18.74
N SER A 213 -2.54 12.53 20.01
CA SER A 213 -2.40 13.43 21.16
C SER A 213 -1.05 13.28 21.88
N ASP A 214 -0.14 12.43 21.37
CA ASP A 214 1.20 12.26 21.92
C ASP A 214 2.01 13.57 21.84
N ILE A 215 2.42 14.07 23.00
CA ILE A 215 3.10 15.36 23.15
C ILE A 215 4.43 15.36 22.40
N TYR A 216 5.23 14.29 22.50
CA TYR A 216 6.54 14.24 21.85
C TYR A 216 6.41 14.16 20.32
N VAL A 217 5.41 13.41 19.84
CA VAL A 217 5.12 13.35 18.40
C VAL A 217 4.66 14.73 17.90
N ASN A 218 3.74 15.39 18.60
CA ASN A 218 3.25 16.71 18.23
C ASN A 218 4.33 17.80 18.32
N ASP A 219 5.23 17.75 19.30
CA ASP A 219 6.38 18.65 19.40
C ASP A 219 7.31 18.50 18.20
N ALA A 220 7.60 17.26 17.77
CA ALA A 220 8.41 17.02 16.58
C ALA A 220 7.73 17.53 15.30
N LEU A 221 6.42 17.32 15.15
CA LEU A 221 5.64 17.86 14.03
C LEU A 221 5.61 19.39 14.05
N ASP A 222 5.50 20.03 15.21
CA ASP A 222 5.59 21.49 15.34
C ASP A 222 6.96 22.03 14.96
N LEU A 223 8.04 21.32 15.29
CA LEU A 223 9.39 21.65 14.84
C LEU A 223 9.50 21.58 13.31
N ILE A 224 8.92 20.55 12.68
CA ILE A 224 8.84 20.43 11.21
C ILE A 224 8.07 21.61 10.61
N VAL A 225 6.88 21.92 11.14
CA VAL A 225 6.01 23.00 10.65
C VAL A 225 6.65 24.38 10.79
N ARG A 226 7.46 24.61 11.83
CA ARG A 226 8.08 25.92 12.13
C ARG A 226 9.53 26.03 11.67
N PHE A 227 10.13 24.97 11.13
CA PHE A 227 11.54 24.99 10.72
C PHE A 227 11.79 26.11 9.69
N PRO A 228 12.96 26.76 9.66
CA PRO A 228 13.23 27.80 8.67
C PRO A 228 13.01 27.33 7.23
N LYS A 229 12.43 28.21 6.40
CA LYS A 229 12.20 27.95 4.97
C LYS A 229 13.52 27.60 4.27
N LYS A 230 13.46 26.77 3.23
CA LYS A 230 14.60 26.28 2.41
C LYS A 230 15.67 25.50 3.20
N SER A 231 15.37 25.14 4.46
CA SER A 231 16.34 24.51 5.36
C SER A 231 15.83 23.19 5.94
N ILE A 232 14.57 22.83 5.70
CA ILE A 232 13.91 21.67 6.30
C ILE A 232 14.63 20.33 6.02
N LYS A 233 15.35 20.22 4.89
CA LYS A 233 16.21 19.06 4.59
C LYS A 233 17.28 18.79 5.66
N ASN A 234 17.65 19.80 6.44
CA ASN A 234 18.67 19.73 7.49
C ASN A 234 18.08 19.56 8.90
N ILE A 235 16.76 19.40 9.05
CA ILE A 235 16.10 19.35 10.37
C ILE A 235 16.63 18.20 11.23
N ALA A 236 16.99 17.07 10.63
CA ALA A 236 17.62 15.94 11.33
C ALA A 236 18.92 16.32 12.05
N SER A 237 19.58 17.42 11.65
CA SER A 237 20.77 17.93 12.32
C SER A 237 20.48 18.88 13.49
N ASP A 238 19.27 19.43 13.60
CA ASP A 238 18.85 20.36 14.66
C ASP A 238 18.82 19.65 16.03
N SER A 239 19.41 20.29 17.04
CA SER A 239 19.54 19.71 18.38
C SER A 239 18.19 19.46 19.05
N ARG A 240 17.20 20.35 18.85
CA ARG A 240 15.86 20.22 19.44
C ARG A 240 15.12 19.07 18.80
N PHE A 241 15.20 18.95 17.46
CA PHE A 241 14.59 17.83 16.75
C PHE A 241 15.21 16.49 17.18
N LYS A 242 16.54 16.40 17.26
CA LYS A 242 17.23 15.20 17.78
C LYS A 242 16.80 14.83 19.20
N GLU A 243 16.63 15.81 20.08
CA GLU A 243 16.22 15.56 21.46
C GLU A 243 14.80 14.99 21.55
N VAL A 244 13.84 15.59 20.82
CA VAL A 244 12.46 15.11 20.79
C VAL A 244 12.38 13.74 20.12
N SER A 245 13.06 13.52 19.00
CA SER A 245 13.05 12.23 18.29
C SER A 245 13.57 11.07 19.14
N LYS A 246 14.52 11.30 20.06
CA LYS A 246 14.98 10.27 21.02
C LYS A 246 13.88 9.82 22.00
N ARG A 247 12.89 10.67 22.26
CA ARG A 247 11.77 10.38 23.17
C ARG A 247 10.64 9.64 22.46
N ILE A 248 10.62 9.69 21.13
CA ILE A 248 9.68 8.95 20.29
C ILE A 248 10.20 7.51 20.14
N LYS A 249 9.49 6.54 20.74
CA LYS A 249 9.74 5.12 20.50
C LYS A 249 9.05 4.70 19.20
N ILE A 250 9.85 4.29 18.20
CA ILE A 250 9.41 3.70 16.93
C ILE A 250 8.99 2.24 17.15
#